data_AF-A0A931LQJ2-F1
#
_entry.id   AF-A0A931LQJ2-F1
#
_cell.length_a   1.000
_cell.length_b   1.000
_cell.length_c   1.000
_cell.angle_alpha   90.00
_cell.angle_beta   90.00
_cell.angle_gamma   90.00
#
_symmetry.space_group_name_H-M   'P 1'
#
loop_
_entity.id
_entity.type
_entity.pdbx_description
1 polymer ?
#
loop_
_entity_poly.entity_id
_entity_poly.type
_entity_poly.pdbx_seq_one_letter_code
_entity_poly.pdbx_strand_id
1 'polypeptide(L)'
;MGFAAGCGGGGGAAGPVIPPPGAQLSSAIPDSGNTSKGNVDVYYLTGQGRLPTGNTAVITHQFFVDPVTGEIVDQASAHAVNLQLDAYTANDFPVLVPVTSDSRSFDKLPLEINSLLDTAGGVVAPPVFFSDTFPANVRVEPGRHTTVSAFLDDSMIDNSVSPPTFLTDQFVNVNLTFPGKTRFDGWFSDFVRFDISALGTRPALAGSGNATAAFFSGDRIAIGGAGAPGEFDMLDPLTSALLTGTVTAPVRIGSRFAPGTYTTRVPDPRDVLGSSLIDAESGFWRDFTDVVANSTTFEVITFPNATEDPIQDMVLVQRNGGGTIIALYSGKADLFNLAWTAYPISQVFSVSPTNPISGTLSGLLDKTSAAVAVTSSSDSADVGLVRSGHWTKTSGTAPAGFPTNGRFIVFRQ
;
A
#
# COMPACT_ATOMS: atom_id res chain seq x y z
N MET A 1 52.06 -25.63 -52.50
CA MET A 1 50.82 -24.86 -52.76
C MET A 1 50.14 -24.73 -51.40
N GLY A 2 50.13 -23.61 -50.66
CA GLY A 2 50.08 -22.18 -51.06
C GLY A 2 48.66 -21.87 -51.56
N PHE A 3 47.83 -20.99 -51.01
CA PHE A 3 47.98 -19.74 -50.23
C PHE A 3 46.80 -19.62 -49.21
N ALA A 4 46.68 -18.69 -48.23
CA ALA A 4 47.54 -17.67 -47.60
C ALA A 4 46.87 -17.21 -46.26
N ALA A 5 47.43 -16.21 -45.56
CA ALA A 5 46.75 -15.46 -44.49
C ALA A 5 46.01 -14.23 -45.05
N GLY A 6 44.94 -13.78 -44.38
CA GLY A 6 44.18 -12.58 -44.76
C GLY A 6 43.63 -11.84 -43.54
N CYS A 7 44.03 -10.57 -43.38
CA CYS A 7 43.62 -9.69 -42.29
C CYS A 7 42.44 -8.78 -42.67
N GLY A 8 41.73 -8.29 -41.65
CA GLY A 8 41.09 -6.97 -41.70
C GLY A 8 39.60 -6.92 -42.07
N GLY A 9 38.84 -6.14 -41.30
CA GLY A 9 37.41 -5.92 -41.54
C GLY A 9 36.70 -5.32 -40.33
N GLY A 10 37.02 -4.07 -39.97
CA GLY A 10 36.27 -3.34 -38.95
C GLY A 10 34.87 -2.98 -39.47
N GLY A 11 33.84 -3.12 -38.62
CA GLY A 11 32.45 -2.84 -38.99
C GLY A 11 31.67 -2.22 -37.83
N GLY A 12 31.31 -0.94 -38.00
CA GLY A 12 30.30 -0.15 -37.30
C GLY A 12 29.75 -0.62 -35.95
N ALA A 13 29.83 0.28 -34.96
CA ALA A 13 28.96 0.22 -33.78
C ALA A 13 27.49 0.17 -34.22
N ALA A 14 26.82 -0.95 -33.95
CA ALA A 14 25.36 -1.00 -33.92
C ALA A 14 24.91 -0.15 -32.72
N GLY A 15 24.53 1.11 -32.98
CA GLY A 15 23.83 1.91 -31.99
C GLY A 15 22.55 1.20 -31.53
N PRO A 16 22.01 1.53 -30.34
CA PRO A 16 20.77 0.93 -29.87
C PRO A 16 19.69 1.11 -30.93
N VAL A 17 19.08 0.00 -31.36
CA VAL A 17 17.95 0.01 -32.28
C VAL A 17 16.78 0.67 -31.55
N ILE A 18 16.57 1.96 -31.81
CA ILE A 18 15.37 2.68 -31.39
C ILE A 18 14.21 2.04 -32.17
N PRO A 19 13.21 1.42 -31.51
CA PRO A 19 12.06 0.88 -32.22
C PRO A 19 11.30 2.01 -32.94
N PRO A 20 10.62 1.74 -34.06
CA PRO A 20 9.75 2.72 -34.68
C PRO A 20 8.68 3.20 -33.68
N PRO A 21 8.22 4.47 -33.77
CA PRO A 21 7.08 4.93 -32.98
C PRO A 21 5.87 4.03 -33.29
N GLY A 22 5.40 3.27 -32.30
CA GLY A 22 4.31 2.29 -32.47
C GLY A 22 4.67 0.82 -32.22
N ALA A 23 5.93 0.48 -31.95
CA ALA A 23 6.26 -0.85 -31.42
C ALA A 23 5.65 -1.01 -30.00
N GLN A 24 4.63 -1.86 -29.86
CA GLN A 24 4.00 -2.13 -28.56
C GLN A 24 4.95 -2.90 -27.63
N LEU A 25 5.68 -2.17 -26.78
CA LEU A 25 6.37 -2.73 -25.63
C LEU A 25 5.32 -3.08 -24.57
N SER A 26 4.94 -4.36 -24.49
CA SER A 26 3.86 -4.86 -23.64
C SER A 26 4.34 -5.30 -22.27
N SER A 27 4.85 -4.36 -21.47
CA SER A 27 4.89 -4.55 -20.01
C SER A 27 3.47 -4.85 -19.52
N ALA A 28 3.30 -5.93 -18.77
CA ALA A 28 2.00 -6.40 -18.29
C ALA A 28 2.12 -6.88 -16.85
N ILE A 29 1.08 -6.69 -16.05
CA ILE A 29 1.01 -7.27 -14.72
C ILE A 29 0.63 -8.74 -14.89
N PRO A 30 1.39 -9.70 -14.32
CA PRO A 30 0.98 -11.09 -14.32
C PRO A 30 -0.28 -11.22 -13.47
N ASP A 31 -1.34 -11.74 -14.06
CA ASP A 31 -2.49 -12.25 -13.32
C ASP A 31 -1.99 -13.36 -12.38
N SER A 32 -1.92 -13.03 -11.08
CA SER A 32 -1.71 -14.03 -10.05
C SER A 32 -3.05 -14.71 -9.80
N GLY A 33 -3.23 -15.90 -10.38
CA GLY A 33 -4.49 -16.65 -10.56
C GLY A 33 -5.35 -17.02 -9.32
N ASN A 34 -5.24 -16.27 -8.22
CA ASN A 34 -6.25 -16.09 -7.20
C ASN A 34 -7.15 -14.86 -7.53
N THR A 35 -7.56 -14.70 -8.80
CA THR A 35 -8.38 -13.58 -9.32
C THR A 35 -9.75 -13.38 -8.66
N SER A 36 -10.18 -14.33 -7.83
CA SER A 36 -11.50 -14.35 -7.23
C SER A 36 -11.53 -13.83 -5.79
N LYS A 37 -10.39 -13.39 -5.22
CA LYS A 37 -10.29 -13.01 -3.81
C LYS A 37 -9.27 -11.90 -3.55
N GLY A 38 -9.63 -10.97 -2.68
CA GLY A 38 -8.69 -10.04 -2.00
C GLY A 38 -8.76 -10.22 -0.48
N ASN A 39 -7.91 -9.52 0.27
CA ASN A 39 -7.86 -9.64 1.72
C ASN A 39 -8.07 -8.28 2.41
N VAL A 40 -8.82 -8.26 3.50
CA VAL A 40 -8.91 -7.10 4.41
C VAL A 40 -8.29 -7.49 5.74
N ASP A 41 -7.23 -6.80 6.14
CA ASP A 41 -6.57 -6.98 7.42
C ASP A 41 -7.07 -5.88 8.38
N VAL A 42 -7.98 -6.24 9.29
CA VAL A 42 -8.49 -5.33 10.33
C VAL A 42 -7.50 -5.33 11.50
N TYR A 43 -6.76 -4.23 11.69
CA TYR A 43 -5.82 -4.09 12.79
C TYR A 43 -6.49 -3.45 14.01
N TYR A 44 -6.48 -4.18 15.12
CA TYR A 44 -6.86 -3.65 16.42
C TYR A 44 -5.60 -3.27 17.20
N LEU A 45 -5.42 -1.96 17.36
CA LEU A 45 -4.34 -1.35 18.13
C LEU A 45 -4.87 -1.09 19.54
N THR A 46 -4.40 -1.86 20.52
CA THR A 46 -4.90 -1.74 21.89
C THR A 46 -4.02 -0.83 22.74
N GLY A 47 -4.56 -0.36 23.86
CA GLY A 47 -3.76 0.12 24.99
C GLY A 47 -3.98 1.58 25.35
N GLN A 48 -3.78 1.87 26.63
CA GLN A 48 -3.35 3.17 27.21
C GLN A 48 -2.79 2.97 28.63
N GLY A 49 -3.19 1.88 29.30
CA GLY A 49 -2.60 1.46 30.58
C GLY A 49 -2.90 2.40 31.73
N ARG A 50 -4.10 2.99 31.73
CA ARG A 50 -4.52 3.96 32.76
C ARG A 50 -5.11 3.28 34.00
N LEU A 51 -5.70 2.10 33.84
CA LEU A 51 -6.30 1.33 34.94
C LEU A 51 -5.35 0.22 35.46
N PRO A 52 -5.26 0.01 36.78
CA PRO A 52 -4.41 -1.03 37.37
C PRO A 52 -4.99 -2.45 37.30
N THR A 53 -6.16 -2.62 36.68
CA THR A 53 -6.82 -3.90 36.44
C THR A 53 -7.29 -3.94 34.98
N GLY A 54 -6.55 -4.66 34.15
CA GLY A 54 -6.82 -4.81 32.73
C GLY A 54 -8.02 -5.69 32.43
N ASN A 55 -8.87 -5.23 31.50
CA ASN A 55 -9.85 -6.05 30.80
C ASN A 55 -9.27 -6.45 29.44
N THR A 56 -9.59 -7.66 28.98
CA THR A 56 -9.29 -8.13 27.62
C THR A 56 -10.60 -8.22 26.84
N ALA A 57 -10.75 -7.46 25.75
CA ALA A 57 -11.88 -7.61 24.85
C ALA A 57 -11.67 -8.81 23.92
N VAL A 58 -12.72 -9.62 23.75
CA VAL A 58 -12.66 -10.85 22.94
C VAL A 58 -13.50 -10.65 21.68
N ILE A 59 -12.84 -10.73 20.52
CA ILE A 59 -13.47 -10.66 19.20
C ILE A 59 -13.33 -12.04 18.54
N THR A 60 -14.46 -12.71 18.29
CA THR A 60 -14.48 -14.05 17.64
C THR A 60 -14.78 -13.98 16.14
N HIS A 61 -15.28 -12.84 15.68
CA HIS A 61 -15.93 -12.70 14.39
C HIS A 61 -15.66 -11.30 13.81
N GLN A 62 -15.25 -11.25 12.55
CA GLN A 62 -15.24 -10.04 11.74
C GLN A 62 -16.00 -10.32 10.46
N PHE A 63 -16.86 -9.39 10.08
CA PHE A 63 -17.58 -9.44 8.83
C PHE A 63 -17.55 -8.10 8.11
N PHE A 64 -18.01 -8.10 6.87
CA PHE A 64 -18.40 -6.90 6.14
C PHE A 64 -19.73 -7.16 5.44
N VAL A 65 -20.56 -6.11 5.30
CA VAL A 65 -21.81 -6.18 4.55
C VAL A 65 -21.65 -5.34 3.28
N ASP A 66 -21.92 -5.96 2.14
CA ASP A 66 -21.87 -5.29 0.85
C ASP A 66 -23.02 -4.28 0.72
N PRO A 67 -22.75 -2.98 0.49
CA PRO A 67 -23.79 -1.95 0.48
C PRO A 67 -24.72 -2.02 -0.74
N VAL A 68 -24.35 -2.74 -1.79
CA VAL A 68 -25.12 -2.85 -3.04
C VAL A 68 -25.95 -4.13 -3.06
N THR A 69 -25.36 -5.26 -2.64
CA THR A 69 -25.99 -6.59 -2.72
C THR A 69 -26.58 -7.07 -1.39
N GLY A 70 -26.15 -6.50 -0.26
CA GLY A 70 -26.49 -6.99 1.08
C GLY A 70 -25.85 -8.34 1.44
N GLU A 71 -24.93 -8.86 0.61
CA GLU A 71 -24.17 -10.07 0.92
C GLU A 71 -23.26 -9.82 2.13
N ILE A 72 -23.21 -10.78 3.05
CA ILE A 72 -22.33 -10.75 4.22
C ILE A 72 -21.08 -11.56 3.88
N VAL A 73 -19.93 -10.91 3.94
CA VAL A 73 -18.61 -11.56 3.92
C VAL A 73 -18.19 -11.75 5.36
N ASP A 74 -18.49 -12.93 5.90
CA ASP A 74 -18.18 -13.38 7.26
C ASP A 74 -16.85 -14.14 7.27
N GLN A 75 -15.96 -13.75 8.19
CA GLN A 75 -14.85 -14.58 8.62
C GLN A 75 -14.92 -14.77 10.14
N ALA A 76 -15.54 -15.86 10.58
CA ALA A 76 -15.25 -16.43 11.89
C ALA A 76 -13.75 -16.77 11.97
N SER A 77 -13.07 -16.29 13.02
CA SER A 77 -11.67 -16.69 13.25
C SER A 77 -11.62 -18.10 13.81
N ALA A 78 -10.58 -18.85 13.45
CA ALA A 78 -10.27 -20.14 14.07
C ALA A 78 -9.94 -20.01 15.57
N HIS A 79 -9.52 -18.81 16.01
CA HIS A 79 -9.17 -18.48 17.39
C HIS A 79 -9.68 -17.08 17.75
N ALA A 80 -10.26 -16.91 18.94
CA ALA A 80 -10.69 -15.61 19.40
C ALA A 80 -9.51 -14.63 19.49
N VAL A 81 -9.66 -13.43 18.91
CA VAL A 81 -8.69 -12.35 19.02
C VAL A 81 -8.87 -11.69 20.38
N ASN A 82 -7.86 -11.83 21.24
CA ASN A 82 -7.87 -11.35 22.61
C ASN A 82 -7.13 -10.01 22.70
N LEU A 83 -7.89 -8.92 22.71
CA LEU A 83 -7.42 -7.55 22.74
C LEU A 83 -7.21 -7.08 24.18
N GLN A 84 -5.99 -7.11 24.69
CA GLN A 84 -5.69 -6.61 26.03
C GLN A 84 -5.77 -5.07 26.05
N LEU A 85 -6.78 -4.50 26.72
CA LEU A 85 -7.10 -3.07 26.60
C LEU A 85 -6.18 -2.15 27.42
N ASP A 86 -5.51 -2.67 28.46
CA ASP A 86 -4.56 -1.95 29.30
C ASP A 86 -3.09 -2.08 28.84
N ALA A 87 -2.81 -2.95 27.87
CA ALA A 87 -1.49 -3.14 27.29
C ALA A 87 -1.48 -2.78 25.79
N TYR A 88 -0.34 -2.33 25.30
CA TYR A 88 -0.16 -2.10 23.87
C TYR A 88 0.07 -3.41 23.13
N THR A 89 -0.92 -3.81 22.34
CA THR A 89 -0.86 -4.95 21.42
C THR A 89 -1.43 -4.54 20.07
N ALA A 90 -0.80 -4.99 18.98
CA ALA A 90 -1.38 -4.95 17.65
C ALA A 90 -1.82 -6.37 17.30
N ASN A 91 -3.10 -6.55 16.99
CA ASN A 91 -3.65 -7.84 16.53
C ASN A 91 -4.38 -7.60 15.21
N ASP A 92 -4.11 -8.44 14.21
CA ASP A 92 -4.81 -8.46 12.94
C ASP A 92 -5.97 -9.46 12.96
N PHE A 93 -7.05 -9.11 12.26
CA PHE A 93 -8.13 -10.01 11.91
C PHE A 93 -8.26 -10.03 10.37
N PRO A 94 -7.65 -11.02 9.69
CA PRO A 94 -7.73 -11.14 8.23
C PRO A 94 -9.10 -11.65 7.79
N VAL A 95 -9.72 -10.96 6.83
CA VAL A 95 -10.99 -11.32 6.19
C VAL A 95 -10.75 -11.55 4.70
N LEU A 96 -10.92 -12.81 4.27
CA LEU A 96 -10.72 -13.21 2.88
C LEU A 96 -11.99 -12.95 2.07
N VAL A 97 -11.99 -11.89 1.28
CA VAL A 97 -13.17 -11.38 0.56
C VAL A 97 -13.28 -11.99 -0.84
N PRO A 98 -14.38 -12.68 -1.20
CA PRO A 98 -14.66 -13.05 -2.58
C PRO A 98 -14.94 -11.79 -3.41
N VAL A 99 -14.22 -11.65 -4.52
CA VAL A 99 -14.37 -10.57 -5.50
C VAL A 99 -14.66 -11.20 -6.86
N THR A 100 -15.86 -10.95 -7.40
CA THR A 100 -16.35 -11.50 -8.68
C THR A 100 -16.29 -10.48 -9.83
N SER A 101 -15.84 -9.27 -9.51
CA SER A 101 -15.72 -8.06 -10.32
C SER A 101 -14.27 -7.56 -10.30
N ASP A 102 -14.02 -6.34 -10.79
CA ASP A 102 -12.70 -5.71 -10.69
C ASP A 102 -12.34 -5.27 -9.25
N SER A 103 -13.35 -5.04 -8.41
CA SER A 103 -13.21 -4.62 -7.02
C SER A 103 -14.52 -4.78 -6.24
N ARG A 104 -14.43 -4.77 -4.91
CA ARG A 104 -15.55 -4.71 -3.97
C ARG A 104 -15.30 -3.59 -2.96
N SER A 105 -16.34 -2.90 -2.50
CA SER A 105 -16.21 -1.83 -1.51
C SER A 105 -17.21 -1.98 -0.39
N PHE A 106 -16.80 -1.64 0.83
CA PHE A 106 -17.62 -1.65 2.04
C PHE A 106 -17.65 -0.25 2.67
N ASP A 107 -18.86 0.21 3.01
CA ASP A 107 -19.14 1.54 3.57
C ASP A 107 -19.17 1.55 5.12
N LYS A 108 -18.96 0.38 5.75
CA LYS A 108 -19.05 0.16 7.19
C LYS A 108 -17.98 -0.81 7.69
N LEU A 109 -17.49 -0.53 8.89
CA LEU A 109 -16.68 -1.43 9.71
C LEU A 109 -17.52 -1.86 10.92
N PRO A 110 -17.97 -3.12 11.02
CA PRO A 110 -18.58 -3.63 12.24
C PRO A 110 -17.50 -3.90 13.29
N LEU A 111 -17.85 -3.67 14.56
CA LEU A 111 -17.08 -4.05 15.74
C LEU A 111 -17.97 -4.90 16.64
N GLU A 112 -17.60 -6.16 16.85
CA GLU A 112 -18.29 -7.07 17.78
C GLU A 112 -17.35 -7.48 18.92
N ILE A 113 -17.67 -7.07 20.15
CA ILE A 113 -17.00 -7.55 21.37
C ILE A 113 -17.92 -8.60 21.98
N ASN A 114 -17.50 -9.86 21.90
CA ASN A 114 -18.31 -11.01 22.33
C ASN A 114 -18.26 -11.22 23.86
N SER A 115 -17.16 -10.83 24.49
CA SER A 115 -17.01 -10.79 25.96
C SER A 115 -15.87 -9.87 26.37
N LEU A 116 -15.88 -9.44 27.64
CA LEU A 116 -14.68 -8.96 28.33
C LEU A 116 -14.18 -10.05 29.28
N LEU A 117 -12.87 -10.26 29.32
CA LEU A 117 -12.20 -11.09 30.34
C LEU A 117 -11.52 -10.18 31.37
N ASP A 118 -11.52 -10.61 32.62
CA ASP A 118 -10.73 -10.02 33.69
C ASP A 118 -9.24 -10.41 33.59
N THR A 119 -8.42 -9.85 34.47
CA THR A 119 -6.97 -10.08 34.52
C THR A 119 -6.58 -11.53 34.91
N ALA A 120 -7.52 -12.35 35.36
CA ALA A 120 -7.34 -13.79 35.60
C ALA A 120 -7.85 -14.66 34.43
N GLY A 121 -8.37 -14.06 33.35
CA GLY A 121 -8.97 -14.74 32.21
C GLY A 121 -10.41 -15.22 32.44
N GLY A 122 -11.05 -14.83 33.55
CA GLY A 122 -12.46 -15.09 33.80
C GLY A 122 -13.34 -14.12 33.02
N VAL A 123 -14.53 -14.55 32.57
CA VAL A 123 -15.48 -13.65 31.91
C VAL A 123 -16.01 -12.64 32.93
N VAL A 124 -15.88 -11.35 32.64
CA VAL A 124 -16.44 -10.26 33.48
C VAL A 124 -17.94 -10.46 33.60
N ALA A 125 -18.45 -10.47 34.84
CA ALA A 125 -19.85 -10.72 35.14
C ALA A 125 -20.58 -9.41 35.55
N PRO A 126 -21.74 -9.09 34.96
CA PRO A 126 -22.43 -9.80 33.88
C PRO A 126 -21.70 -9.67 32.53
N PRO A 127 -21.81 -10.66 31.63
CA PRO A 127 -21.13 -10.65 30.33
C PRO A 127 -21.46 -9.39 29.52
N VAL A 128 -20.43 -8.73 29.02
CA VAL A 128 -20.54 -7.56 28.14
C VAL A 128 -20.55 -8.04 26.70
N PHE A 129 -21.64 -7.72 25.99
CA PHE A 129 -21.74 -7.87 24.54
C PHE A 129 -21.89 -6.48 23.92
N PHE A 130 -21.10 -6.19 22.90
CA PHE A 130 -21.22 -4.99 22.09
C PHE A 130 -21.19 -5.36 20.61
N SER A 131 -22.06 -4.74 19.81
CA SER A 131 -22.09 -4.86 18.35
C SER A 131 -22.60 -3.54 17.80
N ASP A 132 -21.78 -2.86 16.99
CA ASP A 132 -22.14 -1.63 16.29
C ASP A 132 -21.40 -1.53 14.95
N THR A 133 -21.82 -0.63 14.08
CA THR A 133 -21.23 -0.42 12.75
C THR A 133 -20.82 1.03 12.56
N PHE A 134 -19.54 1.26 12.28
CA PHE A 134 -18.99 2.59 12.07
C PHE A 134 -18.84 2.89 10.58
N PRO A 135 -19.01 4.16 10.14
CA PRO A 135 -18.74 4.55 8.76
C PRO A 135 -17.32 4.19 8.34
N ALA A 136 -17.16 3.61 7.16
CA ALA A 136 -15.89 3.22 6.60
C ALA A 136 -15.83 3.46 5.08
N ASN A 137 -14.65 3.29 4.51
CA ASN A 137 -14.41 3.17 3.08
C ASN A 137 -13.29 2.14 2.88
N VAL A 138 -13.69 0.87 2.75
CA VAL A 138 -12.76 -0.26 2.59
C VAL A 138 -12.95 -0.85 1.21
N ARG A 139 -12.02 -0.57 0.30
CA ARG A 139 -11.97 -1.17 -1.04
C ARG A 139 -11.10 -2.43 -1.02
N VAL A 140 -11.52 -3.45 -1.76
CA VAL A 140 -10.83 -4.72 -1.90
C VAL A 140 -10.70 -5.06 -3.38
N GLU A 141 -9.47 -5.29 -3.82
CA GLU A 141 -9.17 -5.74 -5.18
C GLU A 141 -8.61 -7.17 -5.15
N PRO A 142 -8.81 -7.98 -6.21
CA PRO A 142 -8.24 -9.32 -6.29
C PRO A 142 -6.71 -9.30 -6.07
N GLY A 143 -6.20 -10.24 -5.29
CA GLY A 143 -4.75 -10.38 -5.04
C GLY A 143 -4.07 -9.23 -4.27
N ARG A 144 -4.82 -8.21 -3.85
CA ARG A 144 -4.32 -7.10 -3.01
C ARG A 144 -4.69 -7.31 -1.54
N HIS A 145 -3.95 -6.62 -0.67
CA HIS A 145 -4.24 -6.52 0.75
C HIS A 145 -4.71 -5.10 1.06
N THR A 146 -5.79 -4.96 1.82
CA THR A 146 -6.28 -3.68 2.32
C THR A 146 -6.23 -3.69 3.83
N THR A 147 -5.55 -2.74 4.44
CA THR A 147 -5.53 -2.57 5.91
C THR A 147 -6.52 -1.52 6.34
N VAL A 148 -7.24 -1.79 7.42
CA VAL A 148 -8.02 -0.79 8.16
C VAL A 148 -7.67 -0.91 9.65
N SER A 149 -7.33 0.21 10.27
CA SER A 149 -6.78 0.24 11.63
C SER A 149 -7.76 0.93 12.59
N ALA A 150 -8.06 0.27 13.70
CA ALA A 150 -8.93 0.76 14.77
C ALA A 150 -8.25 0.64 16.13
N PHE A 151 -8.42 1.66 16.96
CA PHE A 151 -7.82 1.78 18.28
C PHE A 151 -8.85 1.47 19.38
N LEU A 152 -8.49 0.61 20.34
CA LEU A 152 -9.35 0.24 21.48
C LEU A 152 -8.57 0.26 22.80
N ASP A 153 -9.04 1.01 23.79
CA ASP A 153 -8.38 1.08 25.10
C ASP A 153 -9.33 0.85 26.28
N ASP A 154 -8.74 0.83 27.48
CA ASP A 154 -9.44 0.66 28.76
C ASP A 154 -10.38 1.82 29.08
N SER A 155 -10.18 3.01 28.49
CA SER A 155 -11.06 4.17 28.67
C SER A 155 -12.36 4.10 27.87
N MET A 156 -12.45 3.17 26.90
CA MET A 156 -13.66 2.90 26.13
C MET A 156 -14.64 1.96 26.86
N ILE A 157 -14.31 1.49 28.07
CA ILE A 157 -15.19 0.67 28.91
C ILE A 157 -15.59 1.44 30.18
N ASP A 158 -16.88 1.73 30.35
CA ASP A 158 -17.41 2.21 31.62
C ASP A 158 -17.58 1.03 32.59
N ASN A 159 -16.62 0.89 33.49
CA ASN A 159 -16.63 -0.08 34.58
C ASN A 159 -17.37 0.41 35.85
N SER A 160 -17.96 1.62 35.84
CA SER A 160 -18.74 2.15 36.97
C SER A 160 -20.19 1.65 37.01
N VAL A 161 -20.66 1.05 35.91
CA VAL A 161 -21.99 0.46 35.74
C VAL A 161 -21.93 -1.07 35.70
N SER A 162 -23.08 -1.72 35.94
CA SER A 162 -23.21 -3.18 35.96
C SER A 162 -24.42 -3.63 35.11
N PRO A 163 -24.21 -4.30 33.96
CA PRO A 163 -22.92 -4.66 33.38
C PRO A 163 -22.09 -3.45 32.95
N PRO A 164 -20.76 -3.59 32.84
CA PRO A 164 -19.91 -2.59 32.20
C PRO A 164 -20.38 -2.34 30.76
N THR A 165 -20.25 -1.11 30.27
CA THR A 165 -20.74 -0.73 28.93
C THR A 165 -19.63 -0.16 28.07
N PHE A 166 -19.65 -0.50 26.78
CA PHE A 166 -18.77 0.13 25.79
C PHE A 166 -19.22 1.58 25.52
N LEU A 167 -18.26 2.50 25.52
CA LEU A 167 -18.47 3.93 25.30
C LEU A 167 -18.24 4.27 23.82
N THR A 168 -19.27 4.04 22.99
CA THR A 168 -19.24 4.32 21.54
C THR A 168 -18.72 5.73 21.23
N ASP A 169 -19.16 6.74 21.99
CA ASP A 169 -18.70 8.12 21.81
C ASP A 169 -17.19 8.28 21.99
N GLN A 170 -16.57 7.58 22.96
CA GLN A 170 -15.11 7.63 23.15
C GLN A 170 -14.37 6.91 22.01
N PHE A 171 -14.88 5.77 21.56
CA PHE A 171 -14.32 5.04 20.41
C PHE A 171 -14.36 5.90 19.14
N VAL A 172 -15.50 6.53 18.84
CA VAL A 172 -15.66 7.47 17.72
C VAL A 172 -14.74 8.68 17.88
N ASN A 173 -14.62 9.22 19.09
CA ASN A 173 -13.78 10.38 19.35
C ASN A 173 -12.29 10.10 19.08
N VAL A 174 -11.78 8.96 19.56
CA VAL A 174 -10.37 8.56 19.34
C VAL A 174 -10.09 8.17 17.89
N ASN A 175 -10.98 7.39 17.26
CA ASN A 175 -10.72 6.82 15.93
C ASN A 175 -11.07 7.75 14.76
N LEU A 176 -12.10 8.58 14.93
CA LEU A 176 -12.64 9.43 13.88
C LEU A 176 -12.42 10.92 14.19
N THR A 177 -12.91 11.42 15.33
CA THR A 177 -12.94 12.87 15.60
C THR A 177 -11.55 13.49 15.81
N PHE A 178 -10.69 12.90 16.65
CA PHE A 178 -9.36 13.45 16.94
C PHE A 178 -8.34 13.35 15.79
N PRO A 179 -8.41 12.40 14.84
CA PRO A 179 -7.67 12.50 13.58
C PRO A 179 -8.39 13.33 12.49
N GLY A 180 -9.52 13.99 12.80
CA GLY A 180 -10.27 14.82 11.84
C GLY A 180 -11.00 14.05 10.73
N LYS A 181 -11.21 12.74 10.93
CA LYS A 181 -11.89 11.83 9.99
C LYS A 181 -13.39 11.77 10.27
N THR A 182 -14.15 11.41 9.23
CA THR A 182 -15.61 11.13 9.33
C THR A 182 -15.92 9.64 9.21
N ARG A 183 -14.92 8.81 8.90
CA ARG A 183 -15.02 7.35 8.66
C ARG A 183 -13.64 6.69 8.81
N PHE A 184 -13.63 5.36 8.89
CA PHE A 184 -12.41 4.56 8.72
C PHE A 184 -12.05 4.44 7.25
N ASP A 185 -10.93 5.01 6.81
CA ASP A 185 -10.39 4.78 5.46
C ASP A 185 -9.47 3.56 5.47
N GLY A 186 -9.81 2.55 4.67
CA GLY A 186 -8.92 1.44 4.34
C GLY A 186 -7.91 1.86 3.28
N TRP A 187 -6.72 1.26 3.30
CA TRP A 187 -5.62 1.60 2.38
C TRP A 187 -4.89 0.33 1.91
N PHE A 188 -4.31 0.34 0.71
CA PHE A 188 -3.61 -0.82 0.19
C PHE A 188 -2.30 -1.12 0.92
N SER A 189 -2.38 -2.24 1.64
CA SER A 189 -1.42 -3.03 2.39
C SER A 189 -0.11 -3.42 1.72
N ASP A 190 -0.28 -3.86 0.47
CA ASP A 190 0.75 -4.54 -0.29
C ASP A 190 1.55 -3.54 -1.14
N PHE A 191 2.84 -3.43 -0.85
CA PHE A 191 3.76 -2.56 -1.57
C PHE A 191 4.46 -3.28 -2.73
N VAL A 192 4.74 -2.53 -3.80
CA VAL A 192 5.68 -2.90 -4.85
C VAL A 192 7.03 -2.24 -4.57
N ARG A 193 8.07 -3.06 -4.38
CA ARG A 193 9.45 -2.65 -4.10
C ARG A 193 10.22 -2.36 -5.39
N PHE A 194 10.92 -1.24 -5.41
CA PHE A 194 11.91 -0.88 -6.43
C PHE A 194 13.28 -0.81 -5.77
N ASP A 195 14.22 -1.64 -6.25
CA ASP A 195 15.61 -1.63 -5.76
C ASP A 195 16.35 -0.40 -6.31
N ILE A 196 16.60 0.57 -5.44
CA ILE A 196 17.33 1.81 -5.76
C ILE A 196 18.77 1.79 -5.25
N SER A 197 19.28 0.64 -4.80
CA SER A 197 20.63 0.52 -4.21
C SER A 197 21.74 1.01 -5.14
N ALA A 198 21.57 0.88 -6.47
CA ALA A 198 22.52 1.31 -7.48
C ALA A 198 22.42 2.80 -7.87
N LEU A 199 21.43 3.55 -7.38
CA LEU A 199 21.31 4.98 -7.69
C LEU A 199 22.38 5.80 -6.96
N GLY A 200 23.01 6.75 -7.66
CA GLY A 200 24.02 7.64 -7.08
C GLY A 200 23.46 8.64 -6.05
N THR A 201 22.19 9.02 -6.20
CA THR A 201 21.47 9.87 -5.24
C THR A 201 20.19 9.15 -4.81
N ARG A 202 20.02 8.96 -3.50
CA ARG A 202 18.95 8.17 -2.88
C ARG A 202 18.33 8.99 -1.74
N PRO A 203 17.06 8.77 -1.36
CA PRO A 203 16.48 9.43 -0.20
C PRO A 203 17.15 8.91 1.09
N ALA A 204 17.23 9.77 2.10
CA ALA A 204 17.80 9.45 3.40
C ALA A 204 16.77 8.74 4.29
N LEU A 205 17.25 7.84 5.15
CA LEU A 205 16.48 7.17 6.20
C LEU A 205 16.57 7.96 7.52
N ALA A 206 15.54 7.86 8.36
CA ALA A 206 15.42 8.58 9.63
C ALA A 206 16.48 8.16 10.66
N GLY A 207 16.72 6.86 10.77
CA GLY A 207 17.71 6.18 11.62
C GLY A 207 19.15 6.23 11.09
N SER A 208 19.38 6.96 10.00
CA SER A 208 20.64 7.26 9.29
C SER A 208 20.97 6.39 8.06
N GLY A 209 21.66 7.02 7.12
CA GLY A 209 22.05 6.42 5.85
C GLY A 209 21.07 6.72 4.71
N ASN A 210 21.28 6.02 3.60
CA ASN A 210 20.51 6.21 2.36
C ASN A 210 19.75 4.94 2.04
N ALA A 211 18.45 5.07 1.79
CA ALA A 211 17.58 3.97 1.41
C ALA A 211 18.12 3.20 0.18
N THR A 212 17.91 1.89 0.19
CA THR A 212 18.24 0.98 -0.91
C THR A 212 17.01 0.46 -1.63
N ALA A 213 15.82 0.71 -1.10
CA ALA A 213 14.55 0.43 -1.74
C ALA A 213 13.56 1.58 -1.57
N ALA A 214 12.67 1.73 -2.56
CA ALA A 214 11.45 2.53 -2.48
C ALA A 214 10.24 1.61 -2.70
N PHE A 215 9.11 1.94 -2.08
CA PHE A 215 7.93 1.09 -1.98
C PHE A 215 6.68 1.91 -2.29
N PHE A 216 5.82 1.41 -3.18
CA PHE A 216 4.58 2.08 -3.59
C PHE A 216 3.38 1.12 -3.48
N SER A 217 2.29 1.56 -2.85
CA SER A 217 1.02 0.79 -2.84
C SER A 217 -0.12 1.49 -3.58
N GLY A 218 -0.03 2.82 -3.77
CA GLY A 218 -1.05 3.68 -4.35
C GLY A 218 -1.68 4.63 -3.33
N ASP A 219 -1.82 4.16 -2.08
CA ASP A 219 -2.25 4.98 -0.94
C ASP A 219 -1.07 5.54 -0.13
N ARG A 220 0.03 4.78 -0.05
CA ARG A 220 1.21 5.14 0.72
C ARG A 220 2.50 4.92 -0.08
N ILE A 221 3.52 5.66 0.33
CA ILE A 221 4.88 5.58 -0.18
C ILE A 221 5.84 5.36 0.99
N ALA A 222 6.76 4.42 0.85
CA ALA A 222 7.79 4.14 1.83
C ALA A 222 9.18 3.98 1.19
N ILE A 223 10.22 4.05 2.01
CA ILE A 223 11.61 3.76 1.65
C ILE A 223 12.20 2.81 2.70
N GLY A 224 13.26 2.09 2.33
CA GLY A 224 13.87 1.14 3.27
C GLY A 224 15.34 0.85 3.00
N GLY A 225 16.03 0.45 4.06
CA GLY A 225 17.46 0.14 4.07
C GLY A 225 17.78 -1.31 3.72
N ALA A 226 19.06 -1.58 3.46
CA ALA A 226 19.57 -2.93 3.24
C ALA A 226 19.93 -3.55 4.59
N GLY A 227 19.12 -4.51 5.03
CA GLY A 227 19.31 -5.26 6.27
C GLY A 227 18.30 -6.40 6.38
N ALA A 228 18.47 -7.26 7.38
CA ALA A 228 17.53 -8.31 7.71
C ALA A 228 17.46 -8.48 9.25
N PRO A 229 16.54 -7.77 9.94
CA PRO A 229 15.64 -6.74 9.40
C PRO A 229 16.39 -5.48 8.96
N GLY A 230 15.89 -4.82 7.91
CA GLY A 230 16.31 -3.48 7.48
C GLY A 230 15.41 -2.41 8.08
N GLU A 231 15.85 -1.16 8.03
CA GLU A 231 15.02 0.00 8.39
C GLU A 231 13.92 0.26 7.34
N PHE A 232 12.77 0.77 7.78
CA PHE A 232 11.63 1.10 6.93
C PHE A 232 10.99 2.41 7.37
N ASP A 233 10.81 3.35 6.45
CA ASP A 233 10.24 4.67 6.69
C ASP A 233 9.07 4.90 5.74
N MET A 234 7.86 5.05 6.28
CA MET A 234 6.62 5.20 5.50
C MET A 234 5.98 6.55 5.78
N LEU A 235 5.57 7.26 4.72
CA LEU A 235 4.80 8.49 4.86
C LEU A 235 3.34 8.17 5.15
N ASP A 236 2.80 8.69 6.25
CA ASP A 236 1.35 8.73 6.48
C ASP A 236 0.75 9.91 5.69
N PRO A 237 -0.13 9.67 4.69
CA PRO A 237 -0.72 10.74 3.89
C PRO A 237 -1.64 11.67 4.69
N LEU A 238 -2.16 11.24 5.86
CA LEU A 238 -3.09 12.02 6.67
C LEU A 238 -2.38 13.03 7.56
N THR A 239 -1.37 12.60 8.29
CA THR A 239 -0.61 13.47 9.22
C THR A 239 0.63 14.10 8.58
N SER A 240 1.05 13.62 7.39
CA SER A 240 2.38 13.86 6.82
C SER A 240 3.53 13.47 7.74
N ALA A 241 3.27 12.65 8.77
CA ALA A 241 4.29 12.13 9.67
C ALA A 241 5.01 10.93 9.04
N LEU A 242 6.22 10.67 9.51
CA LEU A 242 7.01 9.51 9.13
C LEU A 242 6.80 8.39 10.15
N LEU A 243 6.22 7.29 9.69
CA LEU A 243 6.09 6.05 10.45
C LEU A 243 7.33 5.18 10.18
N THR A 244 8.24 5.20 11.16
CA THR A 244 9.48 4.40 11.13
C THR A 244 9.20 2.95 11.50
N GLY A 245 10.08 2.01 11.16
CA GLY A 245 9.79 0.59 11.33
C GLY A 245 10.89 -0.33 10.79
N THR A 246 10.51 -1.57 10.47
CA THR A 246 11.42 -2.59 9.94
C THR A 246 10.86 -3.27 8.70
N VAL A 247 11.76 -3.63 7.77
CA VAL A 247 11.47 -4.41 6.56
C VAL A 247 12.24 -5.74 6.61
N THR A 248 11.57 -6.83 6.23
CA THR A 248 12.15 -8.17 6.17
C THR A 248 12.06 -8.72 4.75
N ALA A 249 13.14 -9.35 4.29
CA ALA A 249 13.24 -9.90 2.94
C ALA A 249 12.36 -11.16 2.73
N PRO A 250 11.90 -11.42 1.49
CA PRO A 250 11.22 -12.65 1.08
C PRO A 250 11.88 -13.92 1.62
N VAL A 251 11.11 -14.74 2.34
CA VAL A 251 11.59 -16.01 2.90
C VAL A 251 11.34 -17.14 1.90
N ARG A 252 12.37 -17.93 1.59
CA ARG A 252 12.24 -19.09 0.72
C ARG A 252 11.57 -20.25 1.46
N ILE A 253 10.38 -20.65 1.01
CA ILE A 253 9.61 -21.79 1.53
C ILE A 253 9.62 -22.89 0.46
N GLY A 254 10.54 -23.85 0.61
CA GLY A 254 10.74 -24.94 -0.36
C GLY A 254 11.22 -24.42 -1.71
N SER A 255 10.39 -24.58 -2.75
CA SER A 255 10.66 -24.08 -4.11
C SER A 255 10.05 -22.71 -4.41
N ARG A 256 9.27 -22.13 -3.48
CA ARG A 256 8.63 -20.81 -3.63
C ARG A 256 9.26 -19.80 -2.68
N PHE A 257 8.99 -18.52 -2.91
CA PHE A 257 9.25 -17.44 -1.95
C PHE A 257 7.92 -16.96 -1.39
N ALA A 258 7.86 -16.77 -0.07
CA ALA A 258 6.86 -15.92 0.55
C ALA A 258 7.20 -14.45 0.23
N PRO A 259 6.22 -13.54 0.14
CA PRO A 259 6.50 -12.11 -0.01
C PRO A 259 7.38 -11.61 1.14
N GLY A 260 8.05 -10.48 0.91
CA GLY A 260 8.69 -9.75 2.01
C GLY A 260 7.62 -9.14 2.91
N THR A 261 8.01 -8.79 4.13
CA THR A 261 7.12 -8.13 5.10
C THR A 261 7.70 -6.80 5.55
N TYR A 262 6.85 -5.95 6.09
CA TYR A 262 7.25 -4.78 6.86
C TYR A 262 6.35 -4.63 8.09
N THR A 263 6.86 -3.93 9.09
CA THR A 263 6.13 -3.53 10.30
C THR A 263 6.50 -2.08 10.60
N THR A 264 5.49 -1.22 10.74
CA THR A 264 5.64 0.18 11.14
C THR A 264 5.52 0.29 12.65
N ARG A 265 6.00 1.39 13.20
CA ARG A 265 5.97 1.67 14.64
C ARG A 265 5.43 3.05 14.93
N VAL A 266 4.73 3.15 16.05
CA VAL A 266 4.26 4.41 16.63
C VAL A 266 4.87 4.61 18.02
N PRO A 267 4.97 5.85 18.53
CA PRO A 267 5.34 6.09 19.92
C PRO A 267 4.39 5.38 20.88
N ASP A 268 4.92 4.74 21.92
CA ASP A 268 4.15 4.16 23.02
C ASP A 268 3.44 5.29 23.77
N PRO A 269 2.10 5.38 23.75
CA PRO A 269 1.37 6.47 24.41
C PRO A 269 1.44 6.44 25.95
N ARG A 270 2.01 5.40 26.58
CA ARG A 270 2.40 5.41 28.01
C ARG A 270 3.68 6.19 28.24
N ASP A 271 4.56 6.23 27.25
CA ASP A 271 5.79 7.00 27.29
C ASP A 271 5.48 8.47 26.95
N VAL A 272 5.28 9.27 27.99
CA VAL A 272 5.05 10.72 27.89
C VAL A 272 6.21 11.47 27.22
N LEU A 273 7.39 10.84 27.10
CA LEU A 273 8.55 11.37 26.36
C LEU A 273 8.59 10.91 24.90
N GLY A 274 7.74 9.98 24.49
CA GLY A 274 7.64 9.45 23.12
C GLY A 274 8.88 8.70 22.63
N SER A 275 9.72 8.21 23.55
CA SER A 275 11.02 7.59 23.23
C SER A 275 10.93 6.09 22.94
N SER A 276 9.93 5.43 23.52
CA SER A 276 9.59 4.03 23.30
C SER A 276 8.70 3.90 22.08
N LEU A 277 8.98 2.92 21.21
CA LEU A 277 8.21 2.63 20.01
C LEU A 277 7.59 1.24 20.10
N ILE A 278 6.35 1.10 19.63
CA ILE A 278 5.60 -0.16 19.56
C ILE A 278 5.25 -0.46 18.09
N ASP A 279 5.18 -1.75 17.74
CA ASP A 279 4.72 -2.18 16.43
C ASP A 279 3.22 -1.83 16.25
N ALA A 280 2.87 -1.26 15.10
CA ALA A 280 1.54 -0.71 14.82
C ALA A 280 0.85 -1.45 13.68
N GLU A 281 1.29 -1.24 12.45
CA GLU A 281 0.71 -1.86 11.26
C GLU A 281 1.76 -2.74 10.60
N SER A 282 1.34 -3.86 10.00
CA SER A 282 2.22 -4.68 9.17
C SER A 282 1.57 -5.03 7.84
N GLY A 283 2.40 -5.45 6.90
CA GLY A 283 1.93 -5.87 5.59
C GLY A 283 3.03 -6.50 4.76
N PHE A 284 2.73 -6.66 3.48
CA PHE A 284 3.56 -7.41 2.55
C PHE A 284 4.18 -6.52 1.48
N TRP A 285 5.27 -6.99 0.88
CA TRP A 285 5.81 -6.40 -0.32
C TRP A 285 6.31 -7.44 -1.33
N ARG A 286 6.24 -7.07 -2.60
CA ARG A 286 6.66 -7.86 -3.76
C ARG A 286 7.66 -7.04 -4.57
N ASP A 287 8.69 -7.66 -5.15
CA ASP A 287 9.60 -6.91 -6.03
C ASP A 287 8.92 -6.52 -7.34
N PHE A 288 9.23 -5.34 -7.86
CA PHE A 288 8.71 -4.82 -9.14
C PHE A 288 8.85 -5.85 -10.28
N THR A 289 9.96 -6.60 -10.30
CA THR A 289 10.23 -7.65 -11.30
C THR A 289 9.30 -8.85 -11.22
N ASP A 290 8.68 -9.09 -10.07
CA ASP A 290 7.74 -10.20 -9.86
C ASP A 290 6.31 -9.83 -10.25
N VAL A 291 5.99 -8.52 -10.24
CA VAL A 291 4.64 -7.98 -10.49
C VAL A 291 4.49 -7.26 -11.84
N VAL A 292 5.57 -7.04 -12.60
CA VAL A 292 5.51 -6.55 -13.98
C VAL A 292 6.35 -7.44 -14.90
N ALA A 293 5.66 -8.30 -15.64
CA ALA A 293 6.22 -9.13 -16.71
C ALA A 293 6.56 -8.30 -17.96
N ASN A 294 7.45 -8.86 -18.79
CA ASN A 294 7.91 -8.26 -20.07
C ASN A 294 8.44 -6.83 -19.91
N SER A 295 8.99 -6.54 -18.74
CA SER A 295 9.58 -5.26 -18.38
C SER A 295 10.80 -4.98 -19.28
N THR A 296 10.96 -3.73 -19.74
CA THR A 296 11.96 -3.27 -20.72
C THR A 296 13.03 -2.36 -20.08
N THR A 297 13.81 -1.59 -20.85
CA THR A 297 14.73 -0.59 -20.27
C THR A 297 14.02 0.64 -19.70
N PHE A 298 12.71 0.79 -19.93
CA PHE A 298 11.92 1.89 -19.40
C PHE A 298 10.46 1.49 -19.17
N GLU A 299 9.90 1.86 -18.02
CA GLU A 299 8.50 1.62 -17.67
C GLU A 299 7.88 2.82 -16.96
N VAL A 300 6.57 2.96 -17.13
CA VAL A 300 5.74 3.93 -16.40
C VAL A 300 4.56 3.18 -15.82
N ILE A 301 4.40 3.29 -14.51
CA ILE A 301 3.42 2.54 -13.72
C ILE A 301 2.66 3.57 -12.88
N THR A 302 1.33 3.53 -12.90
CA THR A 302 0.51 4.23 -11.91
C THR A 302 -0.01 3.24 -10.88
N PHE A 303 -0.16 3.67 -9.64
CA PHE A 303 -0.70 2.86 -8.55
C PHE A 303 -2.03 3.47 -8.09
N PRO A 304 -3.16 2.75 -8.27
CA PRO A 304 -4.45 3.22 -7.79
C PRO A 304 -4.48 3.18 -6.27
N ASN A 305 -5.09 4.21 -5.68
CA ASN A 305 -5.40 4.29 -4.26
C ASN A 305 -6.73 3.56 -3.96
N ALA A 306 -6.94 3.17 -2.71
CA ALA A 306 -8.15 2.50 -2.25
C ALA A 306 -9.43 3.34 -2.42
N THR A 307 -9.31 4.65 -2.63
CA THR A 307 -10.43 5.57 -2.84
C THR A 307 -10.88 5.76 -4.29
N GLU A 308 -10.14 5.21 -5.27
CA GLU A 308 -10.33 5.47 -6.72
C GLU A 308 -10.31 6.96 -7.10
N ASP A 309 -9.49 7.75 -6.42
CA ASP A 309 -9.19 9.13 -6.84
C ASP A 309 -8.46 9.09 -8.20
N PRO A 310 -8.85 9.92 -9.19
CA PRO A 310 -8.15 10.04 -10.47
C PRO A 310 -6.68 10.46 -10.35
N ILE A 311 -6.26 11.01 -9.21
CA ILE A 311 -4.87 11.34 -8.86
C ILE A 311 -4.21 10.10 -8.24
N GLN A 312 -3.50 9.36 -9.08
CA GLN A 312 -2.78 8.13 -8.73
C GLN A 312 -1.29 8.40 -8.48
N ASP A 313 -0.65 7.59 -7.64
CA ASP A 313 0.82 7.55 -7.58
C ASP A 313 1.39 7.13 -8.94
N MET A 314 2.51 7.71 -9.34
CA MET A 314 3.16 7.43 -10.62
C MET A 314 4.66 7.22 -10.44
N VAL A 315 5.15 6.09 -10.93
CA VAL A 315 6.57 5.72 -10.94
C VAL A 315 7.06 5.61 -12.38
N LEU A 316 8.14 6.32 -12.69
CA LEU A 316 8.87 6.19 -13.96
C LEU A 316 10.23 5.59 -13.65
N VAL A 317 10.50 4.41 -14.21
CA VAL A 317 11.70 3.63 -13.95
C VAL A 317 12.51 3.46 -15.24
N GLN A 318 13.82 3.69 -15.15
CA GLN A 318 14.78 3.45 -16.22
C GLN A 318 15.80 2.42 -15.76
N ARG A 319 16.05 1.40 -16.58
CA ARG A 319 16.94 0.28 -16.28
C ARG A 319 18.05 0.14 -17.31
N ASN A 320 19.21 -0.32 -16.87
CA ASN A 320 20.30 -0.70 -17.77
C ASN A 320 20.04 -2.09 -18.41
N GLY A 321 20.90 -2.51 -19.33
CA GLY A 321 20.79 -3.83 -19.99
C GLY A 321 20.98 -5.04 -19.06
N GLY A 322 21.40 -4.84 -17.80
CA GLY A 322 21.44 -5.86 -16.75
C GLY A 322 20.23 -5.86 -15.82
N GLY A 323 19.20 -5.04 -16.11
CA GLY A 323 17.98 -4.93 -15.31
C GLY A 323 18.11 -4.05 -14.06
N THR A 324 19.28 -3.47 -13.78
CA THR A 324 19.48 -2.56 -12.64
C THR A 324 18.80 -1.22 -12.89
N ILE A 325 18.08 -0.71 -11.89
CA ILE A 325 17.48 0.64 -11.93
C ILE A 325 18.61 1.68 -11.90
N ILE A 326 18.65 2.55 -12.92
CA ILE A 326 19.64 3.64 -13.09
C ILE A 326 19.03 5.04 -12.96
N ALA A 327 17.71 5.14 -13.07
CA ALA A 327 16.95 6.32 -12.64
C ALA A 327 15.55 5.88 -12.20
N LEU A 328 15.05 6.50 -11.12
CA LEU A 328 13.69 6.31 -10.63
C LEU A 328 13.11 7.68 -10.29
N TYR A 329 11.89 7.94 -10.79
CA TYR A 329 11.11 9.13 -10.52
C TYR A 329 9.78 8.74 -9.91
N SER A 330 9.30 9.53 -8.95
CA SER A 330 8.04 9.36 -8.25
C SER A 330 7.22 10.65 -8.33
N GLY A 331 5.91 10.53 -8.44
CA GLY A 331 5.00 11.66 -8.43
C GLY A 331 3.56 11.23 -8.60
N LYS A 332 2.76 12.05 -9.30
CA LYS A 332 1.33 11.82 -9.49
C LYS A 332 0.94 11.86 -10.97
N ALA A 333 0.00 10.98 -11.33
CA ALA A 333 -0.71 10.96 -12.60
C ALA A 333 -2.18 11.33 -12.33
N ASP A 334 -2.70 12.32 -13.05
CA ASP A 334 -4.09 12.76 -12.98
C ASP A 334 -4.81 12.26 -14.23
N LEU A 335 -5.66 11.25 -14.03
CA LEU A 335 -6.41 10.59 -15.10
C LEU A 335 -7.61 11.41 -15.60
N PHE A 336 -8.04 12.44 -14.85
CA PHE A 336 -9.12 13.33 -15.24
C PHE A 336 -8.60 14.54 -16.04
N ASN A 337 -7.61 15.26 -15.50
CA ASN A 337 -6.97 16.38 -16.20
C ASN A 337 -5.97 15.92 -17.28
N LEU A 338 -5.76 14.61 -17.43
CA LEU A 338 -4.85 13.98 -18.39
C LEU A 338 -3.42 14.56 -18.32
N ALA A 339 -2.92 14.73 -17.10
CA ALA A 339 -1.65 15.36 -16.80
C ALA A 339 -0.82 14.49 -15.84
N TRP A 340 0.49 14.69 -15.80
CA TRP A 340 1.34 14.03 -14.81
C TRP A 340 2.55 14.88 -14.45
N THR A 341 3.06 14.70 -13.23
CA THR A 341 4.30 15.34 -12.75
C THR A 341 5.05 14.38 -11.84
N ALA A 342 6.36 14.24 -12.05
CA ALA A 342 7.22 13.38 -11.25
C ALA A 342 8.59 14.03 -10.95
N TYR A 343 9.15 13.65 -9.80
CA TYR A 343 10.40 14.15 -9.25
C TYR A 343 11.39 12.99 -9.05
N PRO A 344 12.72 13.24 -9.06
CA PRO A 344 13.71 12.23 -8.70
C PRO A 344 13.41 11.57 -7.35
N ILE A 345 13.54 10.24 -7.23
CA ILE A 345 13.19 9.49 -6.01
C ILE A 345 13.93 9.99 -4.75
N SER A 346 15.11 10.61 -4.90
CA SER A 346 15.83 11.24 -3.79
C SER A 346 15.07 12.38 -3.10
N GLN A 347 13.96 12.85 -3.67
CA GLN A 347 13.11 13.91 -3.14
C GLN A 347 11.71 13.39 -2.70
N VAL A 348 11.52 12.08 -2.55
CA VAL A 348 10.21 11.46 -2.26
C VAL A 348 9.52 12.00 -0.99
N PHE A 349 10.29 12.36 0.04
CA PHE A 349 9.80 13.01 1.27
C PHE A 349 10.24 14.48 1.37
N SER A 350 10.59 15.14 0.25
CA SER A 350 10.96 16.56 0.26
C SER A 350 9.73 17.45 0.36
N VAL A 351 9.71 18.34 1.35
CA VAL A 351 8.69 19.40 1.48
C VAL A 351 8.78 20.48 0.40
N SER A 352 9.88 20.52 -0.37
CA SER A 352 10.08 21.44 -1.48
C SER A 352 10.87 20.73 -2.60
N PRO A 353 10.21 19.85 -3.38
CA PRO A 353 10.88 19.11 -4.43
C PRO A 353 11.15 20.02 -5.64
N THR A 354 12.32 19.85 -6.24
CA THR A 354 12.83 20.66 -7.36
C THR A 354 13.06 19.81 -8.60
N ASN A 355 13.17 20.48 -9.75
CA ASN A 355 13.42 19.84 -11.05
C ASN A 355 12.38 18.76 -11.43
N PRO A 356 11.07 19.07 -11.43
CA PRO A 356 10.06 18.17 -11.95
C PRO A 356 10.30 17.86 -13.43
N ILE A 357 9.91 16.65 -13.82
CA ILE A 357 9.50 16.33 -15.20
C ILE A 357 7.98 16.21 -15.22
N SER A 358 7.35 16.69 -16.28
CA SER A 358 5.89 16.66 -16.39
C SER A 358 5.42 16.53 -17.83
N GLY A 359 4.15 16.20 -17.99
CA GLY A 359 3.61 15.82 -19.27
C GLY A 359 2.10 15.60 -19.28
N THR A 360 1.63 15.05 -20.40
CA THR A 360 0.23 14.70 -20.62
C THR A 360 0.04 13.19 -20.67
N LEU A 361 -1.19 12.76 -20.41
CA LEU A 361 -1.70 11.42 -20.60
C LEU A 361 -2.71 11.43 -21.76
N SER A 362 -2.92 10.29 -22.43
CA SER A 362 -3.93 10.16 -23.49
C SER A 362 -4.27 8.69 -23.76
N GLY A 363 -5.38 8.47 -24.47
CA GLY A 363 -5.77 7.12 -24.93
C GLY A 363 -5.89 6.13 -23.78
N LEU A 364 -6.67 6.47 -22.75
CA LEU A 364 -6.93 5.57 -21.62
C LEU A 364 -7.71 4.34 -22.11
N LEU A 365 -7.27 3.15 -21.70
CA LEU A 365 -7.82 1.86 -22.11
C LEU A 365 -8.16 1.00 -20.89
N ASP A 366 -9.25 0.24 -21.01
CA ASP A 366 -9.65 -0.78 -20.04
C ASP A 366 -8.92 -2.13 -20.26
N LYS A 367 -9.35 -3.17 -19.53
CA LYS A 367 -8.83 -4.55 -19.69
C LYS A 367 -9.15 -5.20 -21.04
N THR A 368 -10.15 -4.70 -21.77
CA THR A 368 -10.56 -5.18 -23.10
C THR A 368 -9.90 -4.39 -24.25
N SER A 369 -9.09 -3.37 -23.92
CA SER A 369 -8.58 -2.36 -24.86
C SER A 369 -9.67 -1.46 -25.48
N ALA A 370 -10.82 -1.34 -24.83
CA ALA A 370 -11.81 -0.31 -25.11
C ALA A 370 -11.37 1.03 -24.49
N ALA A 371 -11.75 2.15 -25.13
CA ALA A 371 -11.42 3.47 -24.65
C ALA A 371 -12.23 3.85 -23.40
N VAL A 372 -11.56 4.37 -22.38
CA VAL A 372 -12.17 4.91 -21.15
C VAL A 372 -12.07 6.44 -21.20
N ALA A 373 -13.12 7.13 -20.79
CA ALA A 373 -13.12 8.57 -20.61
C ALA A 373 -13.46 8.86 -19.14
N VAL A 374 -12.50 9.39 -18.37
CA VAL A 374 -12.76 9.81 -16.98
C VAL A 374 -13.49 11.14 -17.02
N THR A 375 -14.79 11.14 -16.72
CA THR A 375 -15.66 12.31 -16.99
C THR A 375 -15.79 13.31 -15.84
N SER A 376 -15.41 12.94 -14.61
CA SER A 376 -15.34 13.87 -13.47
C SER A 376 -14.19 13.51 -12.52
N SER A 377 -13.75 14.48 -11.72
CA SER A 377 -12.74 14.28 -10.68
C SER A 377 -13.24 13.46 -9.47
N SER A 378 -14.48 12.97 -9.50
CA SER A 378 -15.14 12.18 -8.45
C SER A 378 -15.69 10.85 -8.96
N ASP A 379 -15.48 10.52 -10.24
CA ASP A 379 -16.02 9.29 -10.84
C ASP A 379 -15.07 8.10 -10.63
N SER A 380 -15.22 7.47 -9.48
CA SER A 380 -14.51 6.24 -9.11
C SER A 380 -14.82 5.04 -10.02
N ALA A 381 -15.94 5.06 -10.77
CA ALA A 381 -16.28 3.98 -11.69
C ALA A 381 -15.46 4.08 -12.98
N ASP A 382 -15.38 5.26 -13.59
CA ASP A 382 -14.53 5.49 -14.78
C ASP A 382 -13.04 5.25 -14.45
N VAL A 383 -12.55 5.77 -13.32
CA VAL A 383 -11.15 5.59 -12.86
C VAL A 383 -10.84 4.12 -12.58
N GLY A 384 -11.79 3.39 -12.00
CA GLY A 384 -11.71 1.94 -11.74
C GLY A 384 -11.54 1.09 -13.00
N LEU A 385 -11.99 1.56 -14.17
CA LEU A 385 -11.86 0.83 -15.44
C LEU A 385 -10.48 1.00 -16.10
N VAL A 386 -9.75 2.07 -15.82
CA VAL A 386 -8.45 2.33 -16.49
C VAL A 386 -7.43 1.24 -16.14
N ARG A 387 -6.76 0.69 -17.17
CA ARG A 387 -5.67 -0.30 -17.07
C ARG A 387 -4.38 0.14 -17.72
N SER A 388 -4.45 0.98 -18.75
CA SER A 388 -3.25 1.56 -19.38
C SER A 388 -3.59 2.79 -20.18
N GLY A 389 -2.57 3.49 -20.66
CA GLY A 389 -2.72 4.53 -21.67
C GLY A 389 -1.37 4.97 -22.21
N HIS A 390 -1.34 6.13 -22.85
CA HIS A 390 -0.13 6.77 -23.35
C HIS A 390 0.27 7.94 -22.46
N TRP A 391 1.58 8.16 -22.32
CA TRP A 391 2.13 9.35 -21.68
C TRP A 391 3.05 10.07 -22.67
N THR A 392 3.15 11.39 -22.54
CA THR A 392 4.11 12.23 -23.27
C THR A 392 4.70 13.26 -22.33
N LYS A 393 6.03 13.34 -22.23
CA LYS A 393 6.74 14.39 -21.48
C LYS A 393 6.73 15.68 -22.29
N THR A 394 6.19 16.75 -21.70
CA THR A 394 6.11 18.08 -22.33
C THR A 394 7.11 19.07 -21.72
N SER A 395 7.57 18.84 -20.49
CA SER A 395 8.52 19.74 -19.82
C SER A 395 9.45 19.04 -18.81
N GLY A 396 10.44 19.78 -18.33
CA GLY A 396 11.47 19.29 -17.39
C GLY A 396 12.67 18.62 -18.05
N THR A 397 13.81 18.66 -17.36
CA THR A 397 15.06 18.02 -17.82
C THR A 397 15.11 16.59 -17.29
N ALA A 398 15.07 15.61 -18.19
CA ALA A 398 15.16 14.19 -17.84
C ALA A 398 16.59 13.66 -18.06
N PRO A 399 16.97 12.53 -17.42
CA PRO A 399 18.26 11.87 -17.65
C PRO A 399 18.46 11.42 -19.10
N ALA A 400 19.72 11.13 -19.46
CA ALA A 400 20.02 10.58 -20.79
C ALA A 400 19.31 9.23 -21.01
N GLY A 401 18.64 9.10 -22.17
CA GLY A 401 17.90 7.89 -22.52
C GLY A 401 16.47 7.81 -21.98
N PHE A 402 15.99 8.79 -21.19
CA PHE A 402 14.56 8.90 -20.88
C PHE A 402 13.75 9.16 -22.17
N PRO A 403 12.76 8.32 -22.52
CA PRO A 403 11.89 8.59 -23.66
C PRO A 403 11.11 9.90 -23.51
N THR A 404 10.57 10.42 -24.61
CA THR A 404 9.66 11.57 -24.61
C THR A 404 8.20 11.16 -24.62
N ASN A 405 7.89 9.91 -24.93
CA ASN A 405 6.56 9.32 -24.86
C ASN A 405 6.65 7.79 -24.69
N GLY A 406 5.54 7.17 -24.37
CA GLY A 406 5.42 5.72 -24.28
C GLY A 406 4.03 5.26 -23.83
N ARG A 407 3.94 3.99 -23.42
CA ARG A 407 2.79 3.44 -22.70
C ARG A 407 3.02 3.57 -21.20
N PHE A 408 1.95 3.75 -20.43
CA PHE A 408 1.91 3.49 -18.99
C PHE A 408 0.89 2.38 -18.68
N ILE A 409 1.09 1.70 -17.56
CA ILE A 409 0.17 0.68 -17.02
C ILE A 409 -0.32 1.08 -15.63
N VAL A 410 -1.55 0.72 -15.28
CA VAL A 410 -2.13 0.92 -13.95
C VAL A 410 -1.96 -0.37 -13.15
N PHE A 411 -1.46 -0.29 -11.92
CA PHE A 411 -1.25 -1.43 -11.03
C PHE A 411 -2.57 -1.95 -10.44
N ARG A 412 -3.28 -2.74 -11.25
CA ARG A 412 -4.42 -3.57 -10.86
C ARG A 412 -4.11 -5.01 -11.26
N GLN A 413 -4.40 -5.96 -10.38
CA GLN A 413 -4.21 -7.40 -10.68
C GLN A 413 -5.34 -7.96 -11.55
#